data_AF-A0A0C3C6W7-F1
#
_entry.id   AF-A0A0C3C6W7-F1
#
_cell.length_a   1.000
_cell.length_b   1.000
_cell.length_c   1.000
_cell.angle_alpha   90.00
_cell.angle_beta   90.00
_cell.angle_gamma   90.00
#
_symmetry.space_group_name_H-M   'P 1'
#
loop_
_entity.id
_entity.type
_entity.pdbx_description
1 polymer ?
#
loop_
_entity_poly.entity_id
_entity_poly.type
_entity_poly.pdbx_seq_one_letter_code
_entity_poly.pdbx_strand_id
1 'polypeptide(L)'
;MAPKKYGWISLWFLVTAPIILWDASYVLMRPRSMEGGDLRWFWSGFDRYERIDTVYSVKGYHEKAGFAPAAAISNLVETSLNLAYVYTVHLSPNNIAPLFGFAGAGVTLSKTTIWVLQEYFCGRCSSKNIDPAEILKFWIAPNVLWFSFCALIVIRLGTDITQALNRPSSKGRSA
;
A
#
# COMPACT_ATOMS: atom_id res chain seq x y z
N MET A 1 21.56 19.06 3.31
CA MET A 1 21.66 18.69 1.88
C MET A 1 20.23 18.49 1.39
N ALA A 2 19.91 18.77 0.13
CA ALA A 2 18.58 18.47 -0.39
C ALA A 2 18.50 16.98 -0.75
N PRO A 3 17.39 16.27 -0.47
CA PRO A 3 17.24 14.88 -0.87
C PRO A 3 17.21 14.77 -2.40
N LYS A 4 17.71 13.65 -2.94
CA LYS A 4 17.57 13.35 -4.37
C LYS A 4 16.09 13.21 -4.70
N LYS A 5 15.65 13.86 -5.78
CA LYS A 5 14.26 13.81 -6.24
C LYS A 5 14.09 12.74 -7.29
N TYR A 6 13.20 11.78 -7.06
CA TYR A 6 12.81 10.79 -8.06
C TYR A 6 11.37 11.05 -8.49
N GLY A 7 11.21 11.53 -9.72
CA GLY A 7 9.90 11.85 -10.28
C GLY A 7 8.97 10.63 -10.31
N TRP A 8 9.50 9.46 -10.70
CA TRP A 8 8.72 8.22 -10.77
C TRP A 8 8.22 7.74 -9.40
N ILE A 9 8.99 7.90 -8.32
CA ILE A 9 8.57 7.55 -6.96
C ILE A 9 7.46 8.50 -6.50
N SER A 10 7.64 9.79 -6.75
CA SER A 10 6.65 10.81 -6.40
C SER A 10 5.33 10.57 -7.15
N LEU A 11 5.42 10.28 -8.44
CA LEU A 11 4.27 9.96 -9.29
C LEU A 11 3.56 8.70 -8.79
N TRP A 12 4.32 7.63 -8.51
CA TRP A 12 3.75 6.38 -7.96
C TRP A 12 2.97 6.64 -6.67
N PHE A 13 3.56 7.36 -5.71
CA PHE A 13 2.87 7.68 -4.45
C PHE A 13 1.66 8.60 -4.63
N LEU A 14 1.72 9.57 -5.55
CA LEU A 14 0.59 10.45 -5.83
C LEU A 14 -0.57 9.72 -6.52
N VAL A 15 -0.27 8.81 -7.45
CA VAL A 15 -1.29 8.02 -8.17
C VAL A 15 -1.88 6.95 -7.26
N THR A 16 -1.08 6.32 -6.42
CA THR A 16 -1.56 5.24 -5.54
C THR A 16 -2.30 5.74 -4.31
N ALA A 17 -1.98 6.94 -3.78
CA ALA A 17 -2.66 7.52 -2.63
C ALA A 17 -4.21 7.54 -2.77
N PRO A 18 -4.83 8.09 -3.83
CA PRO A 18 -6.29 8.07 -3.95
C PRO A 18 -6.84 6.64 -4.08
N ILE A 19 -6.12 5.72 -4.74
CA ILE A 19 -6.55 4.33 -4.91
C ILE A 19 -6.56 3.61 -3.56
N ILE A 20 -5.50 3.78 -2.76
CA ILE A 20 -5.36 3.15 -1.44
C ILE A 20 -6.36 3.75 -0.44
N LEU A 21 -6.58 5.06 -0.48
CA LEU A 21 -7.58 5.73 0.36
C LEU A 21 -9.00 5.31 -0.02
N TRP A 22 -9.27 5.13 -1.31
CA TRP A 22 -10.55 4.61 -1.80
C TRP A 22 -10.84 3.22 -1.26
N ASP A 23 -9.84 2.33 -1.30
CA ASP A 23 -9.91 0.98 -0.74
C ASP A 23 -10.07 0.98 0.78
N ALA A 24 -9.25 1.74 1.50
CA ALA A 24 -9.32 1.81 2.96
C ALA A 24 -10.66 2.38 3.44
N SER A 25 -11.16 3.44 2.79
CA SER A 25 -12.45 4.04 3.13
C SER A 25 -13.62 3.11 2.83
N TYR A 26 -13.54 2.31 1.75
CA TYR A 26 -14.52 1.26 1.50
C TYR A 26 -14.61 0.30 2.69
N VAL A 27 -13.47 -0.22 3.17
CA VAL A 27 -13.42 -1.19 4.28
C VAL A 27 -13.87 -0.57 5.60
N LEU A 28 -13.41 0.64 5.91
CA LEU A 28 -13.68 1.29 7.20
C LEU A 28 -15.13 1.79 7.32
N MET A 29 -15.81 2.05 6.20
CA MET A 29 -17.20 2.50 6.18
C MET A 29 -18.21 1.33 6.14
N ARG A 30 -17.77 0.08 6.26
CA ARG A 30 -18.67 -1.09 6.34
C ARG A 30 -19.54 -0.99 7.61
N PRO A 31 -20.85 -1.27 7.52
CA PRO A 31 -21.55 -1.89 6.40
C PRO A 31 -22.13 -0.88 5.39
N ARG A 32 -22.03 0.43 5.64
CA ARG A 32 -22.65 1.49 4.81
C ARG A 32 -22.15 1.52 3.37
N SER A 33 -20.90 1.12 3.15
CA SER A 33 -20.26 1.02 1.82
C SER A 33 -20.59 -0.26 1.05
N MET A 34 -21.09 -1.30 1.73
CA MET A 34 -21.34 -2.63 1.17
C MET A 34 -22.68 -2.72 0.45
N GLU A 35 -22.93 -3.84 -0.22
CA GLU A 35 -24.26 -4.18 -0.76
C GLU A 35 -25.35 -4.05 0.32
N GLY A 36 -26.40 -3.29 0.01
CA GLY A 36 -27.48 -2.95 0.95
C GLY A 36 -27.21 -1.74 1.86
N GLY A 37 -26.02 -1.14 1.81
CA GLY A 37 -25.66 0.06 2.57
C GLY A 37 -26.09 1.38 1.91
N ASP A 38 -26.27 2.43 2.72
CA ASP A 38 -26.73 3.76 2.28
C ASP A 38 -25.67 4.56 1.52
N LEU A 39 -24.38 4.23 1.67
CA LEU A 39 -23.26 4.85 0.96
C LEU A 39 -22.75 4.01 -0.23
N ARG A 40 -23.42 2.90 -0.56
CA ARG A 40 -23.04 1.99 -1.67
C ARG A 40 -22.81 2.73 -2.99
N TRP A 41 -23.61 3.76 -3.27
CA TRP A 41 -23.54 4.53 -4.51
C TRP A 41 -22.14 5.10 -4.78
N PHE A 42 -21.42 5.51 -3.72
CA PHE A 42 -20.07 6.05 -3.85
C PHE A 42 -19.08 4.95 -4.25
N TRP A 43 -19.16 3.76 -3.65
CA TRP A 43 -18.29 2.62 -3.95
C TRP A 43 -18.85 1.64 -4.98
N SER A 44 -19.76 2.06 -5.86
CA SER A 44 -20.44 1.17 -6.83
C SER A 44 -19.48 0.29 -7.67
N GLY A 45 -18.26 0.75 -7.96
CA GLY A 45 -17.23 -0.06 -8.64
C GLY A 45 -16.74 -1.31 -7.88
N PHE A 46 -16.99 -1.41 -6.56
CA PHE A 46 -16.59 -2.56 -5.72
C PHE A 46 -17.47 -3.80 -5.91
N ASP A 47 -18.59 -3.74 -6.65
CA ASP A 47 -19.51 -4.88 -6.81
C ASP A 47 -18.79 -6.15 -7.26
N ARG A 48 -17.83 -6.00 -8.18
CA ARG A 48 -17.07 -7.12 -8.71
C ARG A 48 -15.99 -7.60 -7.73
N TYR A 49 -15.37 -6.68 -6.99
CA TYR A 49 -14.38 -7.02 -5.97
C TYR A 49 -14.98 -7.73 -4.76
N GLU A 50 -16.17 -7.33 -4.31
CA GLU A 50 -16.91 -7.99 -3.22
C GLU A 50 -17.25 -9.45 -3.52
N ARG A 51 -17.53 -9.75 -4.79
CA ARG A 51 -17.87 -11.11 -5.26
C ARG A 51 -16.64 -11.99 -5.49
N ILE A 52 -15.56 -11.38 -5.96
CA ILE A 52 -14.30 -12.08 -6.24
C ILE A 52 -13.57 -12.30 -4.92
N ASP A 53 -13.23 -11.26 -4.18
CA ASP A 53 -12.38 -11.41 -3.00
C ASP A 53 -13.22 -11.44 -1.72
N THR A 54 -13.31 -12.61 -1.07
CA THR A 54 -14.09 -12.73 0.18
C THR A 54 -13.57 -11.87 1.32
N VAL A 55 -12.32 -11.39 1.28
CA VAL A 55 -11.80 -10.40 2.23
C VAL A 55 -12.62 -9.10 2.16
N TYR A 56 -13.15 -8.78 0.98
CA TYR A 56 -14.03 -7.62 0.78
C TYR A 56 -15.52 -7.93 0.91
N SER A 57 -15.90 -9.20 1.00
CA SER A 57 -17.30 -9.62 0.97
C SER A 57 -18.11 -9.26 2.23
N VAL A 58 -19.43 -9.11 2.03
CA VAL A 58 -20.45 -9.02 3.09
C VAL A 58 -20.33 -10.19 4.06
N LYS A 59 -20.07 -11.40 3.55
CA LYS A 59 -19.84 -12.60 4.36
C LYS A 59 -18.68 -12.40 5.34
N GLY A 60 -17.52 -11.98 4.85
CA GLY A 60 -16.34 -11.74 5.68
C GLY A 60 -16.57 -10.69 6.78
N TYR A 61 -17.38 -9.66 6.49
CA TYR A 61 -17.79 -8.68 7.49
C TYR A 61 -18.66 -9.30 8.60
N HIS A 62 -19.69 -10.07 8.24
CA HIS A 62 -20.57 -10.72 9.22
C HIS A 62 -19.85 -11.81 10.03
N GLU A 63 -18.87 -12.49 9.44
CA GLU A 63 -18.00 -13.45 10.11
C GLU A 63 -16.92 -12.77 11.00
N LYS A 64 -16.89 -11.44 11.05
CA LYS A 64 -15.92 -10.63 11.81
C LYS A 64 -14.47 -10.95 11.42
N ALA A 65 -14.21 -11.17 10.13
CA ALA A 65 -12.87 -11.37 9.62
C ALA A 65 -12.00 -10.12 9.84
N GLY A 66 -10.97 -10.24 10.68
CA GLY A 66 -10.13 -9.11 11.09
C GLY A 66 -9.11 -8.64 10.05
N PHE A 67 -8.87 -9.41 8.99
CA PHE A 67 -7.80 -9.13 8.05
C PHE A 67 -8.04 -7.86 7.22
N ALA A 68 -9.24 -7.70 6.64
CA ALA A 68 -9.59 -6.52 5.84
C ALA A 68 -9.44 -5.20 6.62
N PRO A 69 -10.05 -5.02 7.82
CA PRO A 69 -9.89 -3.78 8.57
C PRO A 69 -8.44 -3.55 9.02
N ALA A 70 -7.69 -4.60 9.36
CA ALA A 70 -6.27 -4.46 9.68
C ALA A 70 -5.45 -3.97 8.47
N ALA A 71 -5.71 -4.52 7.28
CA ALA A 71 -5.09 -4.07 6.04
C ALA A 71 -5.48 -2.62 5.69
N ALA A 72 -6.74 -2.21 5.94
CA ALA A 72 -7.19 -0.84 5.73
C ALA A 72 -6.49 0.18 6.66
N ILE A 73 -6.20 -0.18 7.91
CA ILE A 73 -5.38 0.67 8.78
C ILE A 73 -3.93 0.74 8.27
N SER A 74 -3.38 -0.39 7.83
CA SER A 74 -2.05 -0.43 7.20
C SER A 74 -1.97 0.48 5.95
N ASN A 75 -3.03 0.49 5.13
CA ASN A 75 -3.21 1.40 3.98
C ASN A 75 -3.13 2.88 4.38
N LEU A 76 -3.72 3.27 5.52
CA LEU A 76 -3.62 4.65 6.01
C LEU A 76 -2.21 5.01 6.46
N VAL A 77 -1.51 4.08 7.12
CA VAL A 77 -0.13 4.28 7.58
C VAL A 77 0.83 4.41 6.38
N GLU A 78 0.79 3.48 5.43
CA GLU A 78 1.65 3.54 4.24
C GLU A 78 1.36 4.81 3.41
N THR A 79 0.09 5.19 3.25
CA THR A 79 -0.28 6.38 2.47
C THR A 79 0.21 7.65 3.15
N SER A 80 0.11 7.74 4.48
CA SER A 80 0.62 8.88 5.24
C SER A 80 2.13 9.03 5.07
N LEU A 81 2.88 7.92 5.11
CA LEU A 81 4.33 7.91 4.89
C LEU A 81 4.68 8.30 3.44
N ASN A 82 3.95 7.77 2.46
CA ASN A 82 4.15 8.07 1.04
C ASN A 82 3.89 9.56 0.74
N LEU A 83 2.83 10.13 1.31
CA LEU A 83 2.53 11.57 1.19
C LEU A 83 3.56 12.42 1.95
N ALA A 84 4.02 11.98 3.12
CA ALA A 84 5.10 12.64 3.83
C ALA A 84 6.41 12.66 3.01
N TYR A 85 6.73 11.58 2.29
CA TYR A 85 7.83 11.58 1.31
C TYR A 85 7.63 12.67 0.26
N VAL A 86 6.47 12.70 -0.42
CA VAL A 86 6.19 13.67 -1.49
C VAL A 86 6.28 15.10 -0.96
N TYR A 87 5.65 15.38 0.17
CA TYR A 87 5.72 16.68 0.85
C TYR A 87 7.17 17.09 1.16
N THR A 88 7.95 16.18 1.75
CA THR A 88 9.33 16.46 2.17
C THR A 88 10.27 16.59 0.97
N VAL A 89 10.00 15.94 -0.16
CA VAL A 89 10.84 16.09 -1.37
C VAL A 89 10.55 17.38 -2.14
N HIS A 90 9.28 17.81 -2.17
CA HIS A 90 8.84 18.89 -3.05
C HIS A 90 8.55 20.22 -2.36
N LEU A 91 7.99 20.19 -1.15
CA LEU A 91 7.52 21.39 -0.45
C LEU A 91 8.42 21.77 0.73
N SER A 92 8.95 20.79 1.46
CA SER A 92 9.88 21.03 2.58
C SER A 92 11.14 20.14 2.48
N PRO A 93 12.08 20.46 1.55
CA PRO A 93 13.26 19.65 1.27
C PRO A 93 14.08 19.31 2.52
N ASN A 94 14.03 18.04 2.95
CA ASN A 94 14.78 17.54 4.09
C ASN A 94 15.38 16.15 3.79
N ASN A 95 16.59 15.90 4.30
CA ASN A 95 17.32 14.64 4.19
C ASN A 95 16.57 13.44 4.79
N ILE A 96 15.55 13.66 5.63
CA ILE A 96 14.69 12.59 6.16
C ILE A 96 13.77 11.97 5.10
N ALA A 97 13.54 12.65 3.96
CA ALA A 97 12.58 12.20 2.94
C ALA A 97 12.72 10.72 2.54
N PRO A 98 13.92 10.19 2.22
CA PRO A 98 14.06 8.78 1.85
C PRO A 98 13.58 7.80 2.90
N LEU A 99 13.63 8.15 4.20
CA LEU A 99 13.13 7.30 5.28
C LEU A 99 11.60 7.13 5.20
N PHE A 100 10.86 8.20 4.92
CA PHE A 100 9.41 8.12 4.76
C PHE A 100 9.02 7.23 3.59
N GLY A 101 9.66 7.42 2.42
CA GLY A 101 9.35 6.63 1.23
C GLY A 101 9.77 5.17 1.37
N PHE A 102 10.92 4.91 2.00
CA PHE A 102 11.39 3.56 2.30
C PHE A 102 10.44 2.83 3.26
N ALA A 103 10.04 3.50 4.36
CA ALA A 103 9.13 2.93 5.33
C ALA A 103 7.74 2.66 4.73
N GLY A 104 7.17 3.64 4.01
CA GLY A 104 5.87 3.50 3.37
C GLY A 104 5.84 2.35 2.35
N ALA A 105 6.82 2.29 1.45
CA ALA A 105 6.93 1.18 0.49
C ALA A 105 7.17 -0.17 1.19
N GLY A 106 7.94 -0.20 2.29
CA GLY A 106 8.17 -1.40 3.10
C GLY A 106 6.90 -1.92 3.79
N VAL A 107 6.03 -1.03 4.28
CA VAL A 107 4.70 -1.41 4.80
C VAL A 107 3.87 -2.06 3.71
N THR A 108 3.86 -1.49 2.49
CA THR A 108 3.13 -2.07 1.36
C THR A 108 3.63 -3.48 1.02
N LEU A 109 4.95 -3.68 0.90
CA LEU A 109 5.52 -5.01 0.65
C LEU A 109 5.15 -6.03 1.72
N SER A 110 5.22 -5.62 2.98
CA SER A 110 4.90 -6.49 4.11
C SER A 110 3.43 -6.88 4.09
N LYS A 111 2.54 -5.90 3.92
CA LYS A 111 1.09 -6.09 3.80
C LYS A 111 0.73 -7.01 2.64
N THR A 112 1.27 -6.77 1.44
CA THR A 112 1.03 -7.62 0.26
C THR A 112 1.53 -9.04 0.48
N THR A 113 2.68 -9.21 1.14
CA THR A 113 3.18 -10.55 1.50
C THR A 113 2.21 -11.27 2.44
N ILE A 114 1.76 -10.59 3.51
CA ILE A 114 0.79 -11.16 4.46
C ILE A 114 -0.53 -11.49 3.75
N TRP A 115 -0.98 -10.67 2.82
CA TRP A 115 -2.19 -10.92 2.02
C TRP A 115 -2.10 -12.24 1.24
N VAL A 116 -1.00 -12.45 0.53
CA VAL A 116 -0.77 -13.68 -0.24
C VAL A 116 -0.64 -14.89 0.69
N LEU A 117 0.09 -14.74 1.80
CA LEU A 117 0.27 -15.82 2.78
C LEU A 117 -1.02 -16.19 3.49
N GLN A 118 -1.88 -15.22 3.81
CA GLN A 118 -3.18 -15.46 4.43
C GLN A 118 -4.03 -16.35 3.53
N GLU A 119 -4.10 -16.05 2.24
CA GLU A 119 -4.85 -16.84 1.26
C GLU A 119 -4.27 -18.26 1.10
N TYR A 120 -2.94 -18.39 1.12
CA TYR A 120 -2.27 -19.69 1.07
C TYR A 120 -2.57 -20.54 2.31
N PHE A 121 -2.40 -19.99 3.51
CA PHE A 121 -2.57 -20.75 4.77
C PHE A 121 -4.03 -21.07 5.10
N CYS A 122 -4.99 -20.28 4.64
CA CYS A 122 -6.41 -20.60 4.80
C CYS A 122 -6.95 -21.58 3.73
N GLY A 123 -6.09 -22.11 2.85
CA GLY A 123 -6.48 -23.06 1.81
C GLY A 123 -7.31 -22.42 0.70
N ARG A 124 -6.95 -21.20 0.29
CA ARG A 124 -7.66 -20.37 -0.70
C ARG A 124 -9.10 -20.04 -0.29
N CYS A 125 -9.28 -19.65 0.97
CA CYS A 125 -10.59 -19.33 1.54
C CYS A 125 -11.32 -18.22 0.78
N SER A 126 -10.60 -17.27 0.17
CA SER A 126 -11.19 -16.17 -0.57
C SER A 126 -11.38 -16.42 -2.05
N SER A 127 -10.56 -17.29 -2.64
CA SER A 127 -10.44 -17.45 -4.09
C SER A 127 -10.85 -18.84 -4.59
N LYS A 128 -11.63 -19.59 -3.80
CA LYS A 128 -11.89 -21.02 -4.03
C LYS A 128 -12.74 -21.33 -5.27
N ASN A 129 -13.68 -20.46 -5.61
CA ASN A 129 -14.71 -20.71 -6.64
C ASN A 129 -14.72 -19.65 -7.76
N ILE A 130 -13.60 -18.98 -8.02
CA ILE A 130 -13.52 -17.89 -8.99
C ILE A 130 -12.82 -18.37 -10.25
N ASP A 131 -13.28 -17.88 -11.39
CA ASP A 131 -12.64 -18.08 -12.69
C ASP A 131 -11.15 -17.68 -12.64
N PRO A 132 -10.22 -18.55 -13.11
CA PRO A 132 -8.79 -18.25 -13.10
C PRO A 132 -8.41 -16.94 -13.80
N ALA A 133 -9.13 -16.54 -14.85
CA ALA A 133 -8.86 -15.27 -15.54
C ALA A 133 -9.25 -14.05 -14.68
N GLU A 134 -10.32 -14.14 -13.90
CA GLU A 134 -10.70 -13.09 -12.95
C GLU A 134 -9.70 -12.98 -11.79
N ILE A 135 -9.25 -14.11 -11.24
CA ILE A 135 -8.19 -14.12 -10.22
C ILE A 135 -6.91 -13.46 -10.76
N LEU A 136 -6.50 -13.82 -11.98
CA LEU A 136 -5.31 -13.24 -12.59
C LEU A 136 -5.45 -11.72 -12.74
N LYS A 137 -6.59 -11.27 -13.25
CA LYS A 137 -6.83 -9.85 -13.56
C LYS A 137 -7.02 -8.97 -12.33
N PHE A 138 -7.79 -9.44 -11.36
CA PHE A 138 -8.23 -8.61 -10.22
C PHE A 138 -7.45 -8.86 -8.94
N TRP A 139 -6.72 -9.97 -8.84
CA TRP A 139 -5.94 -10.31 -7.65
C TRP A 139 -4.44 -10.39 -7.95
N ILE A 140 -4.00 -11.21 -8.90
CA ILE A 140 -2.56 -11.42 -9.14
C ILE A 140 -1.91 -10.18 -9.77
N ALA A 141 -2.43 -9.68 -10.89
CA ALA A 141 -1.79 -8.59 -11.63
C ALA A 141 -1.64 -7.30 -10.79
N PRO A 142 -2.66 -6.85 -10.03
CA PRO A 142 -2.49 -5.71 -9.13
C PRO A 142 -1.44 -5.99 -8.04
N ASN A 143 -1.52 -7.13 -7.34
CA ASN A 143 -0.56 -7.41 -6.27
C ASN A 143 0.89 -7.49 -6.78
N VAL A 144 1.12 -8.10 -7.96
CA VAL A 144 2.45 -8.14 -8.60
C VAL A 144 2.94 -6.73 -8.92
N LEU A 145 2.09 -5.89 -9.51
CA LEU A 145 2.45 -4.51 -9.86
C LEU A 145 2.84 -3.71 -8.60
N TRP A 146 2.04 -3.76 -7.54
CA TRP A 146 2.32 -3.07 -6.28
C TRP A 146 3.61 -3.58 -5.65
N PHE A 147 3.79 -4.89 -5.61
CA PHE A 147 4.98 -5.51 -5.04
C PHE A 147 6.24 -5.08 -5.80
N SER A 148 6.23 -5.14 -7.14
CA SER A 148 7.38 -4.77 -7.95
C SER A 148 7.78 -3.30 -7.78
N PHE A 149 6.82 -2.37 -7.86
CA PHE A 149 7.14 -0.95 -7.70
C PHE A 149 7.62 -0.60 -6.29
N CYS A 150 6.99 -1.14 -5.25
CA CYS A 150 7.43 -0.89 -3.88
C CYS A 150 8.80 -1.52 -3.59
N ALA A 151 9.13 -2.69 -4.18
CA ALA A 151 10.46 -3.29 -4.07
C ALA A 151 11.53 -2.40 -4.70
N LEU A 152 11.27 -1.86 -5.89
CA LEU A 152 12.17 -0.92 -6.56
C LEU A 152 12.37 0.37 -5.73
N ILE A 153 11.31 0.88 -5.10
CA ILE A 153 11.39 2.07 -4.22
C ILE A 153 12.25 1.78 -3.00
N VAL A 154 12.02 0.65 -2.32
CA VAL A 154 12.80 0.21 -1.15
C VAL A 154 14.28 0.08 -1.51
N ILE A 155 14.60 -0.57 -2.63
CA ILE A 155 15.99 -0.71 -3.10
C ILE A 155 16.60 0.67 -3.39
N ARG A 156 15.87 1.54 -4.09
CA ARG A 156 16.40 2.84 -4.52
C ARG A 156 16.64 3.78 -3.36
N LEU A 157 15.63 3.97 -2.51
CA LEU A 157 15.72 4.86 -1.34
C LEU A 157 16.63 4.25 -0.26
N GLY A 158 16.64 2.93 -0.11
CA GLY A 158 17.58 2.22 0.76
C GLY A 158 19.03 2.47 0.36
N THR A 159 19.33 2.42 -0.94
CA THR A 159 20.67 2.75 -1.46
C THR A 159 21.08 4.19 -1.12
N ASP A 160 20.16 5.15 -1.23
CA ASP A 160 20.44 6.54 -0.87
C ASP A 160 20.68 6.71 0.64
N ILE A 161 19.92 5.98 1.48
CA ILE A 161 20.13 5.95 2.93
C ILE A 161 21.52 5.39 3.25
N THR A 162 21.87 4.22 2.69
CA THR A 162 23.19 3.59 2.90
C THR A 162 24.33 4.49 2.43
N GLN A 163 24.20 5.14 1.27
CA GLN A 163 25.20 6.09 0.78
C GLN A 163 25.39 7.29 1.72
N ALA A 164 24.33 7.76 2.38
CA ALA A 164 24.42 8.84 3.34
C ALA A 164 25.12 8.39 4.64
N LEU A 165 24.84 7.18 5.11
CA LEU A 165 25.46 6.59 6.30
C LEU A 165 26.95 6.27 6.10
N ASN A 166 27.35 5.87 4.90
CA ASN A 166 28.75 5.53 4.59
C ASN A 166 29.65 6.76 4.34
N ARG A 167 29.12 7.99 4.41
CA ARG A 167 29.95 9.19 4.26
C ARG A 167 30.76 9.42 5.53
N PRO A 168 32.10 9.56 5.44
CA PRO A 168 32.92 9.88 6.60
C PRO A 168 32.44 11.20 7.23
N SER A 169 32.28 11.21 8.55
CA SER A 169 32.00 12.43 9.32
C SER A 169 33.14 13.42 9.12
N SER A 170 32.84 14.65 8.70
CA SER A 170 33.84 15.70 8.50
C SER A 170 34.42 16.28 9.80
N LYS A 171 34.14 15.68 10.97
CA LYS A 171 34.63 16.12 12.30
C LYS A 171 36.11 15.78 12.57
N GLY A 172 36.99 15.96 11.58
CA GLY A 172 38.43 15.68 11.72
C GLY A 172 39.36 16.60 10.93
N ARG A 173 38.89 17.77 10.48
CA ARG A 173 39.74 18.82 9.90
C ARG A 173 39.43 20.15 10.55
N SER A 174 39.71 20.25 11.84
CA SER A 174 40.14 21.52 12.43
C SER A 174 41.65 21.41 12.59
N ALA A 175 42.34 22.39 12.02
CA ALA A 175 43.80 22.53 12.01
C ALA A 175 44.41 22.53 13.41
#